data_AF-A0A6A9T325-F1
#
_entry.id   AF-A0A6A9T325-F1
#
_cell.length_a   1.000
_cell.length_b   1.000
_cell.length_c   1.000
_cell.angle_alpha   90.00
_cell.angle_beta   90.00
_cell.angle_gamma   90.00
#
_symmetry.space_group_name_H-M   'P 1'
#
loop_
_entity.id
_entity.type
_entity.pdbx_description
1 polymer ?
#
loop_
_entity_poly.entity_id
_entity_poly.type
_entity_poly.pdbx_seq_one_letter_code
_entity_poly.pdbx_strand_id
1 'polypeptide(L)'
;MPIARHGDGVTAALRALASQIHPVFMLPPVAASLFGATLAGQFSVGLALLHASAAFSALYTAHVKDGYVDFFGREEDDDHPLTAAGCRIAMALSTAVFAACTIAIGVLVG
;
A
#
# COMPACT_ATOMS: atom_id res chain seq x y z
N MET A 1 2.31 -20.71 6.46
CA MET A 1 3.24 -19.96 7.32
C MET A 1 2.50 -18.75 7.86
N PRO A 2 2.53 -18.47 9.16
CA PRO A 2 1.92 -17.26 9.71
C PRO A 2 2.63 -16.02 9.13
N ILE A 3 1.85 -15.01 8.71
CA ILE A 3 2.40 -13.76 8.17
C ILE A 3 2.64 -12.71 9.26
N ALA A 4 1.99 -12.85 10.42
CA ALA A 4 2.22 -12.02 11.61
C ALA A 4 3.31 -12.65 12.48
N ARG A 5 4.14 -11.80 13.11
CA ARG A 5 5.09 -12.21 14.15
C ARG A 5 4.46 -12.29 15.54
N HIS A 6 3.39 -11.52 15.77
CA HIS A 6 2.74 -11.41 17.06
C HIS A 6 1.35 -12.02 17.03
N GLY A 7 1.13 -13.05 17.84
CA GLY A 7 -0.15 -13.77 17.96
C GLY A 7 -0.48 -14.64 16.75
N ASP A 8 -1.65 -15.28 16.82
CA ASP A 8 -2.07 -16.29 15.83
C ASP A 8 -3.41 -15.95 15.15
N GLY A 9 -3.60 -16.54 13.98
CA GLY A 9 -4.85 -16.48 13.22
C GLY A 9 -5.05 -15.21 12.38
N VAL A 10 -6.24 -15.11 11.78
CA VAL A 10 -6.58 -14.08 10.80
C VAL A 10 -6.56 -12.67 11.40
N THR A 11 -7.01 -12.51 12.65
CA THR A 11 -7.04 -11.20 13.31
C THR A 11 -5.65 -10.64 13.53
N ALA A 12 -4.69 -11.47 13.96
CA ALA A 12 -3.29 -11.07 14.11
C ALA A 12 -2.69 -10.66 12.75
N ALA A 13 -2.94 -11.44 11.71
CA ALA A 13 -2.52 -11.14 10.34
C ALA A 13 -3.08 -9.81 9.82
N LEU A 14 -4.38 -9.54 10.01
CA LEU A 14 -5.01 -8.29 9.58
C LEU A 14 -4.46 -7.08 10.35
N ARG A 15 -4.23 -7.20 11.66
CA ARG A 15 -3.61 -6.12 12.44
C ARG A 15 -2.18 -5.84 11.99
N ALA A 16 -1.40 -6.89 11.72
CA ALA A 16 -0.04 -6.74 11.21
C ALA A 16 -0.04 -6.04 9.84
N LEU A 17 -0.94 -6.41 8.92
CA LEU A 17 -1.08 -5.72 7.63
C LEU A 17 -1.56 -4.28 7.77
N ALA A 18 -2.52 -4.01 8.67
CA ALA A 18 -3.07 -2.68 8.90
C ALA A 18 -2.05 -1.73 9.54
N SER A 19 -1.13 -2.25 10.37
CA SER A 19 -0.05 -1.46 10.98
C SER A 19 0.88 -0.80 9.96
N GLN A 20 0.91 -1.30 8.73
CA GLN A 20 1.73 -0.75 7.64
C GLN A 20 1.11 0.50 7.00
N ILE A 21 -0.14 0.83 7.38
CA ILE A 21 -0.80 2.05 6.96
C ILE A 21 -0.37 3.16 7.92
N HIS A 22 0.37 4.14 7.40
CA HIS A 22 0.85 5.28 8.17
C HIS A 22 0.12 6.55 7.72
N PRO A 23 -1.04 6.91 8.32
CA PRO A 23 -1.93 7.93 7.75
C PRO A 23 -1.28 9.30 7.58
N VAL A 24 -0.39 9.69 8.51
CA VAL A 24 0.33 10.97 8.45
C VAL A 24 1.20 11.08 7.19
N PHE A 25 1.77 9.97 6.74
CA PHE A 25 2.64 9.92 5.56
C PHE A 25 1.88 9.56 4.28
N MET A 26 0.82 8.75 4.39
CA MET A 26 0.08 8.25 3.23
C MET A 26 -1.07 9.15 2.78
N LEU A 27 -1.79 9.79 3.72
CA LEU A 27 -2.98 10.56 3.38
C LEU A 27 -2.66 11.79 2.50
N PRO A 28 -1.59 12.57 2.76
CA PRO A 28 -1.25 13.71 1.90
C PRO A 28 -1.02 13.34 0.43
N PRO A 29 -0.17 12.36 0.07
CA PRO A 29 0.01 11.97 -1.33
C PRO A 29 -1.23 11.32 -1.95
N VAL A 30 -2.03 10.56 -1.20
CA VAL A 30 -3.32 10.02 -1.71
C VAL A 30 -4.27 11.17 -2.04
N ALA A 31 -4.39 12.17 -1.16
CA ALA A 31 -5.21 13.36 -1.42
C ALA A 31 -4.67 14.17 -2.60
N ALA A 32 -3.35 14.38 -2.66
CA ALA A 32 -2.69 15.07 -3.77
C ALA A 32 -2.99 14.39 -5.13
N SER A 33 -3.05 13.06 -5.14
CA SER A 33 -3.34 12.28 -6.36
C SER A 33 -4.71 12.58 -6.98
N LEU A 34 -5.65 13.12 -6.20
CA LEU A 34 -7.00 13.45 -6.66
C LEU A 34 -7.10 14.84 -7.33
N PHE A 35 -6.11 15.71 -7.12
CA PHE A 35 -6.16 17.09 -7.65
C PHE A 35 -6.12 17.14 -9.17
N GLY A 36 -5.62 16.12 -9.86
CA GLY A 36 -5.68 16.05 -11.33
C GLY A 36 -7.11 16.22 -11.87
N ALA A 37 -8.12 15.83 -11.09
CA ALA A 37 -9.53 16.00 -11.46
C ALA A 37 -9.97 17.47 -11.57
N THR A 38 -9.28 18.41 -10.90
CA THR A 38 -9.53 19.85 -11.02
C THR A 38 -9.14 20.41 -12.40
N LEU A 39 -8.24 19.72 -13.12
CA LEU A 39 -7.75 20.11 -14.43
C LEU A 39 -8.43 19.34 -15.58
N ALA A 40 -9.13 18.24 -15.28
CA ALA A 40 -9.62 17.28 -16.27
C ALA A 40 -10.85 17.77 -17.07
N GLY A 41 -11.47 18.90 -16.68
CA GLY A 41 -12.70 19.43 -17.32
C GLY A 41 -13.96 18.59 -17.08
N GLN A 42 -13.81 17.30 -16.77
CA GLN A 42 -14.86 16.37 -16.38
C GLN A 42 -14.42 15.57 -15.14
N PHE A 43 -15.36 15.33 -14.23
CA PHE A 43 -15.10 14.61 -12.99
C PHE A 43 -15.73 13.21 -13.04
N SER A 44 -14.91 12.18 -12.84
CA SER A 44 -15.35 10.79 -12.69
C SER A 44 -14.93 10.26 -11.32
N VAL A 45 -15.92 9.97 -10.47
CA VAL A 45 -15.69 9.35 -9.15
C VAL A 45 -14.95 8.03 -9.29
N GLY A 46 -15.29 7.23 -10.31
CA GLY A 46 -14.66 5.94 -10.56
C GLY A 46 -13.16 6.07 -10.87
N LEU A 47 -12.78 6.99 -11.76
CA LEU A 47 -11.37 7.23 -12.08
C LEU A 47 -10.61 7.83 -10.89
N ALA A 48 -11.24 8.73 -10.14
CA ALA A 48 -10.65 9.30 -8.93
C ALA A 48 -10.32 8.21 -7.89
N LEU A 49 -11.27 7.30 -7.61
CA LEU A 49 -11.06 6.18 -6.68
C LEU A 49 -10.00 5.20 -7.20
N LEU A 50 -9.96 4.94 -8.50
CA LEU A 50 -8.97 4.06 -9.11
C LEU A 50 -7.55 4.64 -8.99
N HIS A 51 -7.40 5.95 -9.23
CA HIS A 51 -6.13 6.66 -9.07
C HIS A 51 -5.69 6.73 -7.61
N ALA A 52 -6.59 7.03 -6.68
CA ALA A 52 -6.31 7.00 -5.25
C ALA A 52 -5.90 5.60 -4.77
N SER A 53 -6.53 4.55 -5.31
CA SER A 53 -6.19 3.15 -5.00
C SER A 53 -4.79 2.80 -5.51
N ALA A 54 -4.43 3.22 -6.73
CA ALA A 54 -3.06 3.08 -7.24
C ALA A 54 -2.04 3.78 -6.33
N ALA A 55 -2.28 5.05 -5.99
CA ALA A 55 -1.40 5.82 -5.11
C ALA A 55 -1.26 5.17 -3.72
N PHE A 56 -2.36 4.74 -3.12
CA PHE A 56 -2.37 4.02 -1.84
C PHE A 56 -1.55 2.73 -1.90
N SER A 57 -1.74 1.90 -2.94
CA SER A 57 -1.01 0.64 -3.10
C SER A 57 0.49 0.85 -3.29
N ALA A 58 0.89 1.89 -4.02
CA ALA A 58 2.31 2.26 -4.17
C ALA A 58 2.93 2.64 -2.81
N LEU A 59 2.26 3.50 -2.04
CA LEU A 59 2.71 3.92 -0.71
C LEU A 59 2.74 2.76 0.29
N TYR A 60 1.73 1.88 0.23
CA TYR A 60 1.69 0.68 1.06
C TYR A 60 2.89 -0.23 0.76
N THR A 61 3.20 -0.44 -0.53
CA THR A 61 4.40 -1.19 -0.95
C THR A 61 5.66 -0.56 -0.38
N ALA A 62 5.77 0.77 -0.45
CA ALA A 62 6.92 1.51 0.05
C ALA A 62 7.09 1.33 1.57
N HIS A 63 6.04 1.52 2.37
CA HIS A 63 6.11 1.35 3.82
C HIS A 63 6.42 -0.08 4.26
N VAL A 64 5.86 -1.09 3.59
CA VAL A 64 6.21 -2.49 3.88
C VAL A 64 7.68 -2.76 3.55
N LYS A 65 8.18 -2.19 2.44
CA LYS A 65 9.58 -2.35 2.04
C LYS A 65 10.53 -1.65 3.01
N ASP A 66 10.18 -0.45 3.45
CA ASP A 66 10.91 0.35 4.44
C ASP A 66 11.10 -0.46 5.72
N GLY A 67 10.01 -0.84 6.39
CA GLY A 67 10.07 -1.66 7.60
C GLY A 67 10.70 -3.05 7.39
N TYR A 68 10.58 -3.65 6.18
CA TYR A 68 11.29 -4.88 5.87
C TYR A 68 12.81 -4.69 5.87
N VAL A 69 13.31 -3.63 5.23
CA VAL A 69 14.74 -3.35 5.14
C VAL A 69 15.27 -2.91 6.50
N ASP A 70 14.56 -2.05 7.21
CA ASP A 70 15.01 -1.50 8.49
C ASP A 70 15.07 -2.61 9.56
N PHE A 71 14.04 -3.46 9.64
CA PHE A 71 14.03 -4.56 10.61
C PHE A 71 14.86 -5.78 10.18
N PHE A 72 14.65 -6.34 8.96
CA PHE A 72 15.31 -7.60 8.56
C PHE A 72 16.64 -7.43 7.84
N GLY A 73 16.95 -6.24 7.34
CA GLY A 73 18.17 -5.97 6.55
C GLY A 73 19.22 -5.15 7.29
N ARG A 74 18.80 -4.25 8.20
CA ARG A 74 19.68 -3.24 8.82
C ARG A 74 19.71 -3.28 10.34
N GLU A 75 18.79 -4.03 10.96
CA GLU A 75 18.65 -4.09 12.43
C GLU A 75 18.44 -2.70 13.05
N GLU A 76 17.78 -1.79 12.33
CA GLU A 76 17.48 -0.42 12.78
C GLU A 76 16.26 -0.37 13.72
N ASP A 77 15.32 -1.31 13.55
CA ASP A 77 14.12 -1.45 14.36
C ASP A 77 14.21 -2.63 15.33
N ASP A 78 13.71 -2.46 16.56
CA ASP A 78 13.65 -3.51 17.57
C ASP A 78 12.51 -4.52 17.31
N ASP A 79 11.47 -4.11 16.58
CA ASP A 79 10.29 -4.95 16.32
C ASP A 79 9.65 -4.67 14.96
N HIS A 80 9.00 -5.69 14.42
CA HIS A 80 8.21 -5.59 13.20
C HIS A 80 7.01 -6.54 13.23
N PRO A 81 5.76 -6.06 13.02
CA PRO A 81 4.56 -6.89 13.16
C PRO A 81 4.42 -8.03 12.14
N LEU A 82 4.96 -7.87 10.94
CA LEU A 82 4.97 -8.91 9.89
C LEU A 82 6.26 -9.73 9.93
N THR A 83 6.16 -11.00 9.53
CA THR A 83 7.33 -11.82 9.21
C THR A 83 7.96 -11.38 7.90
N ALA A 84 9.22 -11.75 7.65
CA ALA A 84 9.89 -11.50 6.38
C ALA A 84 9.10 -12.04 5.16
N ALA A 85 8.47 -13.21 5.31
CA ALA A 85 7.58 -13.77 4.29
C ALA A 85 6.29 -12.95 4.16
N GLY A 86 5.73 -12.50 5.28
CA GLY A 86 4.58 -11.59 5.32
C GLY A 86 4.84 -10.29 4.56
N CYS A 87 6.00 -9.65 4.76
CA CYS A 87 6.40 -8.45 4.00
C CYS A 87 6.48 -8.73 2.49
N ARG A 88 7.11 -9.84 2.09
CA ARG A 88 7.21 -10.20 0.66
C ARG A 88 5.84 -10.44 0.01
N ILE A 89 4.93 -11.11 0.70
CA ILE A 89 3.56 -11.33 0.22
C ILE A 89 2.81 -9.98 0.13
N ALA A 90 2.90 -9.15 1.16
CA ALA A 90 2.26 -7.85 1.20
C ALA A 90 2.76 -6.93 0.07
N MET A 91 4.08 -6.89 -0.19
CA MET A 91 4.66 -6.15 -1.31
C MET A 91 4.20 -6.70 -2.67
N ALA A 92 4.17 -8.02 -2.85
CA ALA A 92 3.73 -8.62 -4.12
C ALA A 92 2.26 -8.29 -4.42
N LEU A 93 1.38 -8.41 -3.42
CA LEU A 93 -0.04 -8.12 -3.58
C LEU A 93 -0.31 -6.63 -3.83
N SER A 94 0.31 -5.74 -3.05
CA SER A 94 0.15 -4.30 -3.24
C SER A 94 0.72 -3.82 -4.58
N THR A 95 1.84 -4.38 -5.02
CA THR A 95 2.39 -4.13 -6.37
C THR A 95 1.44 -4.59 -7.47
N ALA A 96 0.82 -5.77 -7.32
CA ALA A 96 -0.15 -6.27 -8.29
C ALA A 96 -1.39 -5.37 -8.38
N VAL A 97 -1.90 -4.89 -7.24
CA VAL A 97 -3.03 -3.94 -7.21
C VAL A 97 -2.66 -2.62 -7.88
N PHE A 98 -1.46 -2.08 -7.60
CA PHE A 98 -0.96 -0.89 -8.28
C PHE A 98 -0.94 -1.08 -9.79
N ALA A 99 -0.30 -2.15 -10.29
CA ALA A 99 -0.20 -2.43 -11.72
C ALA A 99 -1.59 -2.59 -12.36
N ALA A 100 -2.51 -3.31 -11.71
CA ALA A 100 -3.87 -3.47 -12.20
C ALA A 100 -4.62 -2.14 -12.29
N CYS A 101 -4.50 -1.26 -11.28
CA CYS A 101 -5.11 0.06 -11.30
C CYS A 101 -4.52 0.93 -12.43
N THR A 102 -3.20 0.94 -12.60
CA THR A 102 -2.53 1.71 -13.67
C THR A 102 -2.95 1.23 -15.06
N ILE A 103 -3.01 -0.08 -15.29
CA ILE A 103 -3.49 -0.65 -16.55
C ILE A 103 -4.94 -0.25 -16.80
N ALA A 104 -5.81 -0.40 -15.79
CA ALA A 104 -7.21 -0.03 -15.91
C ALA A 104 -7.40 1.46 -16.21
N ILE A 105 -6.63 2.35 -15.57
CA ILE A 105 -6.64 3.78 -15.91
C ILE A 105 -6.25 3.98 -17.37
N GLY A 106 -5.14 3.39 -17.81
CA GLY A 106 -4.68 3.51 -19.20
C GLY A 106 -5.70 3.06 -20.25
N VAL A 107 -6.44 1.98 -19.96
CA VAL A 107 -7.51 1.48 -20.84
C VAL A 107 -8.77 2.37 -20.81
N LEU A 108 -9.09 3.01 -19.69
CA LEU A 108 -10.30 3.82 -19.54
C LEU A 108 -10.16 5.25 -20.08
N VAL A 109 -8.92 5.77 -20.19
CA VAL A 109 -8.66 7.15 -20.61
C VAL A 109 -7.91 7.27 -21.95
N GLY A 110 -7.30 6.18 -22.42
CA GLY A 110 -6.63 6.09 -23.73
C GLY A 110 -7.57 5.60 -24.82
#